data_AF-A0A356TCH8-F1
#
_entry.id   AF-A0A356TCH8-F1
#
_cell.length_a   1.000
_cell.length_b   1.000
_cell.length_c   1.000
_cell.angle_alpha   90.00
_cell.angle_beta   90.00
_cell.angle_gamma   90.00
#
_symmetry.space_group_name_H-M   'P 1'
#
loop_
_entity.id
_entity.type
_entity.pdbx_description
1 polymer ?
#
loop_
_entity_poly.entity_id
_entity_poly.type
_entity_poly.pdbx_seq_one_letter_code
_entity_poly.pdbx_strand_id
1 'polypeptide(L)'
;MTTSDDPAPPSRSQRTDAEEGLEATTQPIPSPSSPTVRETEREETDIFISYRVRPDEPLAQALKNLLESAYEPTPKVFVSGLGGIRPSGDSPREQIRNAANEAKAFFGIITHSSKEREWVFFEAGAAFGRRVAYVPV
;
A
#
# COMPACT_ATOMS: atom_id res chain seq x y z
N MET A 1 57.24 -19.56 -12.13
CA MET A 1 58.21 -19.53 -11.02
C MET A 1 58.40 -18.09 -10.58
N THR A 2 57.71 -17.68 -9.52
CA THR A 2 58.15 -16.66 -8.54
C THR A 2 57.21 -16.81 -7.35
N THR A 3 57.69 -17.55 -6.35
CA THR A 3 57.24 -17.59 -4.97
C THR A 3 57.53 -16.25 -4.28
N SER A 4 56.71 -15.87 -3.31
CA SER A 4 57.07 -15.20 -2.04
C SER A 4 55.75 -14.82 -1.34
N ASP A 5 55.26 -15.61 -0.40
CA ASP A 5 55.64 -15.65 1.03
C ASP A 5 55.48 -14.31 1.75
N ASP A 6 54.39 -14.23 2.52
CA ASP A 6 54.26 -13.91 3.98
C ASP A 6 54.93 -12.62 4.54
N PRO A 7 54.59 -12.12 5.75
CA PRO A 7 53.61 -12.59 6.74
C PRO A 7 52.73 -11.48 7.39
N ALA A 8 51.73 -11.90 8.17
CA ALA A 8 51.08 -11.11 9.22
C ALA A 8 51.68 -11.46 10.61
N PRO A 9 51.22 -10.86 11.74
CA PRO A 9 51.12 -9.46 12.15
C PRO A 9 52.08 -9.20 13.36
N PRO A 10 51.96 -8.07 14.08
CA PRO A 10 52.03 -8.22 15.53
C PRO A 10 50.97 -7.47 16.36
N SER A 11 50.86 -8.02 17.56
CA SER A 11 49.90 -7.86 18.66
C SER A 11 50.00 -6.57 19.49
N ARG A 12 48.82 -6.11 19.95
CA ARG A 12 48.43 -5.73 21.32
C ARG A 12 49.50 -5.17 22.29
N SER A 13 49.29 -3.94 22.77
CA SER A 13 49.68 -3.43 24.11
C SER A 13 48.86 -2.16 24.40
N GLN A 14 47.84 -2.21 25.27
CA GLN A 14 47.84 -1.94 26.72
C GLN A 14 48.19 -0.50 27.16
N ARG A 15 47.16 0.14 27.74
CA ARG A 15 47.11 1.09 28.89
C ARG A 15 48.02 2.31 28.92
N THR A 16 47.42 3.47 29.17
CA THR A 16 47.65 4.27 30.39
C THR A 16 46.46 5.17 30.69
N ASP A 17 46.22 5.33 31.99
CA ASP A 17 45.17 6.11 32.64
C ASP A 17 45.45 7.64 32.62
N ALA A 18 44.39 8.37 32.99
CA ALA A 18 44.36 9.62 33.77
C ALA A 18 43.86 10.89 33.07
N GLU A 19 43.21 11.71 33.91
CA GLU A 19 42.79 13.10 33.74
C GLU A 19 41.44 13.33 33.03
N GLU A 20 40.56 14.24 33.43
CA GLU A 20 40.24 14.93 34.69
C GLU A 20 38.92 15.66 34.39
N GLY A 21 38.20 16.07 35.43
CA GLY A 21 36.80 16.48 35.34
C GLY A 21 36.45 17.62 34.37
N LEU A 22 35.19 17.59 33.93
CA LEU A 22 34.38 18.78 33.68
C LEU A 22 32.90 18.36 33.76
N GLU A 23 32.24 18.65 34.89
CA GLU A 23 30.79 18.50 35.03
C GLU A 23 30.09 19.55 34.16
N ALA A 24 29.81 19.18 32.91
CA ALA A 24 28.90 19.93 32.05
C ALA A 24 27.46 19.66 32.50
N THR A 25 26.87 20.61 33.23
CA THR A 25 25.43 20.70 33.47
C THR A 25 24.71 20.78 32.11
N THR A 26 24.32 19.62 31.57
CA THR A 26 23.50 19.51 30.37
C THR A 26 22.05 19.61 30.83
N GLN A 27 21.46 20.80 30.71
CA GLN A 27 20.00 20.90 30.76
C GLN A 27 19.43 20.10 29.58
N PRO A 28 18.42 19.24 29.80
CA PRO A 28 17.79 18.52 28.71
C PRO A 28 17.15 19.52 27.74
N ILE A 29 17.67 19.56 26.52
CA ILE A 29 17.03 20.26 25.41
C ILE A 29 15.64 19.64 25.26
N PRO A 30 14.53 20.41 25.33
CA PRO A 30 13.21 19.85 25.09
C PRO A 30 13.20 19.27 23.67
N SER A 31 13.02 17.95 23.58
CA SER A 31 12.89 17.24 22.32
C SER A 31 11.86 17.96 21.45
N PRO A 32 12.17 18.31 20.19
CA PRO A 32 11.16 18.81 19.27
C PRO A 32 10.10 17.72 19.17
N SER A 33 8.89 18.04 19.64
CA SER A 33 7.72 17.19 19.50
C SER A 33 7.60 16.88 18.01
N SER A 34 7.78 15.62 17.64
CA SER A 34 7.60 15.18 16.26
C SER A 34 6.28 15.76 15.75
N PRO A 35 6.25 16.39 14.56
CA PRO A 35 5.00 16.85 14.00
C PRO A 35 4.08 15.65 13.92
N THR A 36 2.94 15.73 14.61
CA THR A 36 1.84 14.77 14.47
C THR A 36 1.48 14.75 13.00
N VAL A 37 1.98 13.75 12.28
CA VAL A 37 1.56 13.45 10.92
C VAL A 37 0.06 13.27 11.03
N ARG A 38 -0.71 14.20 10.44
CA ARG A 38 -2.15 14.03 10.29
C ARG A 38 -2.33 12.75 9.50
N GLU A 39 -2.75 11.68 10.15
CA GLU A 39 -3.23 10.49 9.46
C GLU A 39 -4.39 10.96 8.59
N THR A 40 -4.12 11.13 7.30
CA THR A 40 -5.16 11.25 6.30
C THR A 40 -6.02 10.00 6.46
N GLU A 41 -7.24 10.17 6.96
CA GLU A 41 -8.20 9.08 7.13
C GLU A 41 -8.30 8.34 5.80
N ARG A 42 -7.68 7.16 5.72
CA ARG A 42 -7.78 6.31 4.53
C ARG A 42 -9.22 5.81 4.49
N GLU A 43 -9.97 6.19 3.46
CA GLU A 43 -11.36 5.76 3.32
C GLU A 43 -11.41 4.24 3.13
N GLU A 44 -11.76 3.54 4.20
CA GLU A 44 -11.94 2.08 4.21
C GLU A 44 -12.89 1.67 3.07
N THR A 45 -12.43 0.80 2.17
CA THR A 45 -13.24 0.28 1.05
C THR A 45 -13.82 -1.07 1.45
N ASP A 46 -15.14 -1.27 1.34
CA ASP A 46 -15.73 -2.59 1.61
C ASP A 46 -15.71 -3.47 0.36
N ILE A 47 -16.04 -2.88 -0.80
CA ILE A 47 -16.16 -3.59 -2.07
C ILE A 47 -15.35 -2.88 -3.15
N PHE A 48 -14.51 -3.63 -3.85
CA PHE A 48 -13.80 -3.16 -5.03
C PHE A 48 -14.34 -3.82 -6.29
N ILE A 49 -14.75 -3.03 -7.27
CA ILE A 49 -15.23 -3.49 -8.57
C ILE A 49 -14.14 -3.23 -9.62
N SER A 50 -13.58 -4.31 -10.16
CA SER A 50 -12.67 -4.29 -11.29
C SER A 50 -13.42 -4.55 -12.59
N TYR A 51 -13.16 -3.74 -13.61
CA TYR A 51 -13.80 -3.86 -14.91
C TYR A 51 -12.94 -3.22 -16.01
N ARG A 52 -13.31 -3.41 -17.27
CA ARG A 52 -12.72 -2.69 -18.40
C ARG A 52 -13.45 -1.34 -18.57
N VAL A 53 -12.73 -0.22 -18.45
CA VAL A 53 -13.32 1.14 -18.53
C VAL A 53 -14.27 1.32 -19.72
N ARG A 54 -13.86 0.89 -20.92
CA ARG A 54 -14.78 0.80 -22.06
C ARG A 54 -14.74 -0.59 -22.68
N PRO A 55 -15.90 -1.24 -22.86
CA PRO A 55 -17.26 -0.70 -22.78
C PRO A 55 -17.98 -0.87 -21.42
N ASP A 56 -17.35 -1.42 -20.39
CA ASP A 56 -18.08 -1.97 -19.23
C ASP A 56 -18.39 -0.96 -18.11
N GLU A 57 -18.00 0.31 -18.25
CA GLU A 57 -18.31 1.37 -17.27
C GLU A 57 -19.79 1.47 -16.88
N PRO A 58 -20.76 1.44 -17.81
CA PRO A 58 -22.18 1.46 -17.44
C PRO A 58 -22.58 0.26 -16.59
N LEU A 59 -22.02 -0.93 -16.86
CA LEU A 59 -22.28 -2.14 -16.08
C LEU A 59 -21.67 -2.04 -14.68
N ALA A 60 -20.44 -1.53 -14.57
CA ALA A 60 -19.78 -1.29 -13.29
C ALA A 60 -20.56 -0.28 -12.43
N GLN A 61 -21.07 0.79 -13.05
CA GLN A 61 -21.88 1.78 -12.35
C GLN A 61 -23.23 1.22 -11.92
N ALA A 62 -23.89 0.42 -12.76
CA ALA A 62 -25.15 -0.24 -12.40
C ALA A 62 -24.96 -1.22 -11.23
N LEU A 63 -23.89 -2.02 -11.25
CA LEU A 63 -23.55 -2.93 -10.16
C LEU A 63 -23.24 -2.15 -8.87
N LYS A 64 -22.47 -1.07 -8.95
CA LYS A 64 -22.22 -0.18 -7.82
C LYS A 64 -23.52 0.32 -7.19
N ASN A 65 -24.41 0.89 -8.01
CA ASN A 65 -25.69 1.44 -7.53
C ASN A 65 -26.56 0.35 -6.89
N LEU A 66 -26.57 -0.85 -7.46
CA LEU A 66 -27.28 -2.00 -6.88
C LEU A 66 -26.73 -2.36 -5.50
N LEU A 67 -25.41 -2.51 -5.37
CA LEU A 67 -24.77 -2.87 -4.10
C LEU A 67 -24.98 -1.81 -3.02
N GLU A 68 -24.88 -0.52 -3.37
CA GLU A 68 -25.10 0.57 -2.41
C GLU A 68 -26.57 0.69 -1.97
N SER A 69 -27.53 0.26 -2.80
CA SER A 69 -28.96 0.33 -2.48
C SER A 69 -29.56 -0.95 -1.89
N ALA A 70 -28.90 -2.10 -2.05
CA ALA A 70 -29.43 -3.40 -1.64
C ALA A 70 -29.13 -3.79 -0.18
N TYR A 71 -28.18 -3.12 0.48
CA TYR A 71 -27.68 -3.50 1.80
C TYR A 71 -27.75 -2.36 2.81
N GLU A 72 -28.06 -2.71 4.06
CA GLU A 72 -27.92 -1.84 5.24
C GLU A 72 -26.99 -2.52 6.28
N PRO A 73 -25.93 -1.84 6.76
CA PRO A 73 -25.47 -0.51 6.34
C PRO A 73 -24.96 -0.49 4.89
N THR A 74 -25.06 0.68 4.24
CA THR A 74 -24.58 0.87 2.85
C THR A 74 -23.08 0.59 2.76
N PRO A 75 -22.65 -0.36 1.92
CA PRO A 75 -21.23 -0.67 1.74
C PRO A 75 -20.50 0.45 0.99
N LYS A 76 -19.23 0.68 1.32
CA LYS A 76 -18.38 1.61 0.56
C LYS A 76 -17.84 0.92 -0.69
N VAL A 77 -18.34 1.33 -1.86
CA VAL A 77 -18.01 0.71 -3.15
C VAL A 77 -17.08 1.58 -4.00
N PHE A 78 -15.91 1.02 -4.31
CA PHE A 78 -14.93 1.61 -5.23
C PHE A 78 -14.95 0.93 -6.60
N VAL A 79 -14.87 1.70 -7.69
CA VAL A 79 -14.82 1.20 -9.07
C VAL A 79 -13.47 1.56 -9.69
N SER A 80 -12.77 0.62 -10.33
CA SER A 80 -11.36 0.79 -10.81
C SER A 80 -11.16 1.76 -12.00
N GLY A 81 -12.19 2.50 -12.39
CA GLY A 81 -12.14 3.54 -13.43
C GLY A 81 -12.26 4.95 -12.87
N LEU A 82 -12.50 5.93 -13.75
CA LEU A 82 -12.56 7.35 -13.35
C LEU A 82 -13.66 7.66 -12.32
N GLY A 83 -14.76 6.89 -12.30
CA GLY A 83 -15.83 7.06 -11.32
C GLY A 83 -15.43 6.80 -9.86
N GLY A 84 -14.35 6.03 -9.62
CA GLY A 84 -13.84 5.73 -8.28
C GLY A 84 -12.75 6.69 -7.80
N ILE A 85 -12.00 7.31 -8.73
CA ILE A 85 -10.90 8.21 -8.40
C ILE A 85 -11.46 9.52 -7.84
N ARG A 86 -10.85 10.02 -6.77
CA ARG A 86 -11.19 11.30 -6.13
C ARG A 86 -10.01 12.27 -6.27
N PRO A 87 -10.25 13.58 -6.38
CA PRO A 87 -9.18 14.56 -6.23
C PRO A 87 -8.56 14.43 -4.83
N SER A 88 -7.31 13.98 -4.75
CA SER A 88 -6.56 13.86 -3.51
C SER A 88 -5.07 14.12 -3.76
N GLY A 89 -4.26 14.09 -2.70
CA GLY A 89 -2.80 14.14 -2.83
C GLY A 89 -2.19 12.87 -3.44
N ASP A 90 -2.96 11.77 -3.52
CA ASP A 90 -2.51 10.49 -4.04
C ASP A 90 -2.73 10.39 -5.55
N SER A 91 -1.80 9.74 -6.25
CA SER A 91 -1.99 9.45 -7.67
C SER A 91 -3.17 8.51 -7.90
N PRO A 92 -3.84 8.55 -9.07
CA PRO A 92 -4.94 7.64 -9.38
C PRO A 92 -4.59 6.15 -9.20
N ARG A 93 -3.34 5.78 -9.51
CA ARG A 93 -2.83 4.42 -9.34
C ARG A 93 -2.73 4.03 -7.87
N GLU A 94 -2.34 4.96 -7.00
CA GLU A 94 -2.26 4.73 -5.56
C GLU A 94 -3.64 4.59 -4.96
N GLN A 95 -4.60 5.42 -5.37
CA GLN A 95 -5.99 5.29 -4.92
C GLN A 95 -6.59 3.93 -5.29
N ILE A 96 -6.42 3.49 -6.55
CA ILE A 96 -6.88 2.16 -7.00
C ILE A 96 -6.20 1.06 -6.18
N ARG A 97 -4.89 1.15 -5.97
CA ARG A 97 -4.13 0.16 -5.19
C ARG A 97 -4.59 0.10 -3.73
N ASN A 98 -4.80 1.25 -3.10
CA ASN A 98 -5.23 1.35 -1.71
C ASN A 98 -6.64 0.78 -1.55
N ALA A 99 -7.58 1.19 -2.41
CA ALA A 99 -8.93 0.66 -2.43
C ALA A 99 -8.96 -0.86 -2.66
N ALA A 100 -8.16 -1.36 -3.60
CA ALA A 100 -8.04 -2.80 -3.83
C ALA A 100 -7.42 -3.54 -2.63
N ASN A 101 -6.55 -2.89 -1.84
CA ASN A 101 -5.92 -3.45 -0.64
C ASN A 101 -6.83 -3.49 0.58
N GLU A 102 -7.71 -2.52 0.71
CA GLU A 102 -8.59 -2.38 1.87
C GLU A 102 -9.92 -3.14 1.67
N ALA A 103 -10.28 -3.44 0.41
CA ALA A 103 -11.50 -4.16 0.06
C ALA A 103 -11.65 -5.53 0.73
N LYS A 104 -12.83 -5.73 1.33
CA LYS A 104 -13.28 -6.99 1.95
C LYS A 104 -13.90 -7.96 0.92
N ALA A 105 -14.37 -7.42 -0.20
CA ALA A 105 -14.83 -8.18 -1.36
C ALA A 105 -14.32 -7.57 -2.67
N PHE A 106 -14.04 -8.43 -3.63
CA PHE A 106 -13.58 -8.09 -4.96
C PHE A 106 -14.57 -8.61 -6.00
N PHE A 107 -15.13 -7.72 -6.80
CA PHE A 107 -16.02 -8.03 -7.90
C PHE A 107 -15.28 -7.81 -9.23
N GLY A 108 -15.11 -8.86 -10.02
CA GLY A 108 -14.50 -8.77 -11.34
C GLY A 108 -15.56 -8.86 -12.42
N ILE A 109 -15.78 -7.78 -13.18
CA ILE A 109 -16.65 -7.80 -14.36
C ILE A 109 -15.90 -8.41 -15.54
N ILE A 110 -16.32 -9.60 -15.96
CA ILE A 110 -15.65 -10.40 -16.98
C ILE A 110 -16.55 -10.49 -18.22
N THR A 111 -16.41 -9.52 -19.11
CA THR A 111 -17.06 -9.52 -20.42
C THR A 111 -16.12 -10.07 -21.50
N HIS A 112 -16.60 -10.22 -22.74
CA HIS A 112 -15.72 -10.56 -23.86
C HIS A 112 -14.56 -9.54 -24.00
N SER A 113 -14.83 -8.26 -23.75
CA SER A 113 -13.83 -7.19 -23.80
C SER A 113 -12.83 -7.22 -22.64
N SER A 114 -13.11 -7.92 -21.54
CA SER A 114 -12.17 -8.04 -20.41
C SER A 114 -10.91 -8.84 -20.77
N LYS A 115 -10.98 -9.71 -21.79
CA LYS A 115 -9.84 -10.54 -22.25
C LYS A 115 -8.62 -9.72 -22.67
N GLU A 116 -8.83 -8.50 -23.14
CA GLU A 116 -7.76 -7.60 -23.60
C GLU A 116 -7.13 -6.77 -22.47
N ARG A 117 -7.54 -6.99 -21.22
CA ARG A 117 -7.03 -6.27 -20.05
C ARG A 117 -6.50 -7.24 -19.01
N GLU A 118 -5.23 -7.62 -19.16
CA GLU A 118 -4.47 -8.44 -18.21
C GLU A 118 -4.60 -7.94 -16.75
N TRP A 119 -4.75 -6.63 -16.57
CA TRP A 119 -4.90 -5.99 -15.27
C TRP A 119 -6.07 -6.53 -14.43
N VAL A 120 -7.19 -6.92 -15.06
CA VAL A 120 -8.34 -7.51 -14.34
C VAL A 120 -7.95 -8.85 -13.72
N PHE A 121 -7.17 -9.66 -14.44
CA PHE A 121 -6.68 -10.95 -13.95
C PHE A 121 -5.59 -10.79 -12.89
N PHE A 122 -4.74 -9.77 -13.00
CA PHE A 122 -3.76 -9.44 -11.96
C PHE A 122 -4.45 -9.08 -10.63
N GLU A 123 -5.44 -8.18 -10.69
CA GLU A 123 -6.19 -7.77 -9.49
C GLU A 123 -7.00 -8.94 -8.89
N ALA A 124 -7.61 -9.77 -9.73
CA ALA A 124 -8.30 -10.98 -9.29
C ALA A 124 -7.34 -11.98 -8.61
N GLY A 125 -6.15 -12.19 -9.18
CA GLY A 125 -5.11 -13.04 -8.59
C GLY A 125 -4.61 -12.51 -7.24
N ALA A 126 -4.41 -11.19 -7.13
CA ALA A 126 -4.02 -10.54 -5.89
C ALA A 126 -5.13 -10.65 -4.82
N ALA A 127 -6.40 -10.49 -5.20
CA ALA A 127 -7.54 -10.69 -4.29
C ALA A 127 -7.62 -12.14 -3.78
N PHE A 128 -7.48 -13.13 -4.67
CA PHE A 128 -7.47 -14.54 -4.31
C PHE A 128 -6.35 -14.87 -3.31
N GLY A 129 -5.12 -14.36 -3.54
CA GLY A 129 -3.99 -14.55 -2.63
C GLY A 129 -4.19 -13.96 -1.23
N ARG A 130 -5.02 -12.92 -1.10
CA ARG A 130 -5.37 -12.27 0.18
C ARG A 130 -6.56 -12.91 0.89
N ARG A 131 -7.15 -13.98 0.33
CA ARG A 131 -8.37 -14.64 0.84
C ARG A 131 -9.58 -13.69 0.96
N VAL A 132 -9.60 -12.67 0.11
CA VAL A 132 -10.74 -11.75 -0.03
C VAL A 132 -11.81 -12.45 -0.85
N ALA A 133 -13.10 -12.23 -0.54
CA ALA A 133 -14.18 -12.82 -1.31
C ALA A 133 -14.11 -12.35 -2.77
N TYR A 134 -13.91 -13.27 -3.71
CA TYR A 134 -13.84 -12.99 -5.14
C TYR A 134 -15.13 -13.39 -5.83
N VAL A 135 -15.81 -12.44 -6.47
CA VAL A 135 -17.08 -12.63 -7.16
C VAL A 135 -16.92 -12.25 -8.63
N PRO A 136 -16.79 -13.23 -9.55
CA PRO A 136 -16.85 -12.94 -10.97
C PRO A 136 -18.29 -12.62 -11.38
N VAL A 137 -18.47 -11.56 -12.18
CA VAL A 137 -19.76 -11.09 -12.73
C VAL A 137 -19.69 -11.04 -14.24
#